data_AF-A0A7C7E6Q5-F1
#
_entry.id   AF-A0A7C7E6Q5-F1
#
_cell.length_a   1.000
_cell.length_b   1.000
_cell.length_c   1.000
_cell.angle_alpha   90.00
_cell.angle_beta   90.00
_cell.angle_gamma   90.00
#
_symmetry.space_group_name_H-M   'P 1'
#
loop_
_entity.id
_entity.type
_entity.pdbx_description
1 polymer ?
#
loop_
_entity_poly.entity_id
_entity_poly.type
_entity_poly.pdbx_seq_one_letter_code
_entity_poly.pdbx_strand_id
1 'polypeptide(L)'
;MTSLKRRIIQTTSTIIGNSYFEGFAKGTIYRGRLKSFCFPGLNCYSCPGAYASCPIGALQSVAAGFKFQISLYVIGFLMLIGTIWGRLICGWICPFGFFQELLYKIPSRKLKMPKILNKLKYFFLVVFVLLMPVLLTNEVGIGLPYFCKYICPAGTLEAGIPLTIKNATLRSAIGVLYYWKLMLLAMAIVFSILIS
;
A
#
# COMPACT_ATOMS: atom_id res chain seq x y z
N MET A 1 -4.88 23.62 17.25
CA MET A 1 -3.60 23.05 17.75
C MET A 1 -3.46 21.53 17.57
N THR A 2 -4.51 20.77 17.25
CA THR A 2 -4.47 19.31 17.02
C THR A 2 -3.89 18.89 15.65
N SER A 3 -3.95 19.74 14.62
CA SER A 3 -3.46 19.38 13.27
C SER A 3 -1.94 19.40 13.12
N LEU A 4 -1.23 20.31 13.81
CA LEU A 4 0.23 20.44 13.69
C LEU A 4 0.95 19.23 14.30
N LYS A 5 0.54 18.80 15.50
CA LYS A 5 1.09 17.59 16.15
C LYS A 5 0.86 16.34 15.30
N ARG A 6 -0.33 16.18 14.72
CA ARG A 6 -0.63 15.06 13.80
C ARG A 6 0.25 15.10 12.56
N ARG A 7 0.45 16.27 11.96
CA ARG A 7 1.26 16.42 10.74
C ARG A 7 2.73 16.11 10.97
N ILE A 8 3.27 16.50 12.13
CA ILE A 8 4.63 16.13 12.53
C ILE A 8 4.74 14.61 12.61
N ILE A 9 3.83 13.94 13.30
CA ILE A 9 3.84 12.47 13.43
C ILE A 9 3.74 11.80 12.05
N GLN A 10 2.80 12.23 11.21
CA GLN A 10 2.66 11.70 9.85
C GLN A 10 3.92 11.88 9.00
N THR A 11 4.53 13.07 9.04
CA THR A 11 5.74 13.38 8.26
C THR A 11 6.90 12.54 8.76
N THR A 12 7.12 12.50 10.08
CA THR A 12 8.17 11.70 10.71
C THR A 12 7.99 10.21 10.42
N SER A 13 6.78 9.67 10.56
CA SER A 13 6.49 8.27 10.23
C SER A 13 6.72 7.95 8.75
N THR A 14 6.37 8.89 7.85
CA THR A 14 6.60 8.73 6.40
C THR A 14 8.09 8.70 6.08
N ILE A 15 8.87 9.60 6.67
CA ILE A 15 10.33 9.67 6.49
C ILE A 15 10.99 8.42 7.08
N ILE A 16 10.66 8.04 8.31
CA ILE A 16 11.22 6.83 8.94
C ILE A 16 10.89 5.59 8.10
N GLY A 17 9.62 5.45 7.70
CA GLY A 17 9.16 4.35 6.86
C GLY A 17 9.81 4.29 5.48
N ASN A 18 10.32 5.42 4.97
CA ASN A 18 10.92 5.55 3.64
C ASN A 18 12.33 6.16 3.66
N SER A 19 13.12 5.85 4.69
CA SER A 19 14.42 6.48 4.94
C SER A 19 15.57 5.92 4.09
N TYR A 20 15.33 4.90 3.25
CA TYR A 20 16.34 4.38 2.32
C TYR A 20 16.46 5.24 1.05
N PHE A 21 17.03 6.44 1.20
CA PHE A 21 17.16 7.41 0.09
C PHE A 21 18.00 6.89 -1.09
N GLU A 22 18.97 6.01 -0.81
CA GLU A 22 19.80 5.39 -1.85
C GLU A 22 18.96 4.58 -2.85
N GLY A 23 17.89 3.94 -2.40
CA GLY A 23 16.95 3.22 -3.26
C GLY A 23 16.26 4.15 -4.27
N PHE A 24 15.87 5.35 -3.86
CA PHE A 24 15.31 6.36 -4.78
C PHE A 24 16.34 6.88 -5.78
N ALA A 25 17.60 7.05 -5.35
CA ALA A 25 18.67 7.51 -6.23
C ALA A 25 19.02 6.47 -7.30
N LYS A 26 19.19 5.21 -6.89
CA LYS A 26 19.60 4.08 -7.75
C LYS A 26 18.45 3.38 -8.45
N GLY A 27 17.20 3.67 -8.09
CA GLY A 27 16.02 2.95 -8.59
C GLY A 27 15.98 1.48 -8.12
N THR A 28 16.56 1.16 -6.96
CA THR A 28 16.61 -0.22 -6.47
C THR A 28 15.74 -0.38 -5.22
N ILE A 29 15.32 -1.61 -4.98
CA ILE A 29 14.52 -1.97 -3.80
C ILE A 29 15.47 -2.50 -2.73
N TYR A 30 15.30 -2.04 -1.50
CA TYR A 30 16.03 -2.59 -0.36
C TYR A 30 15.68 -4.07 -0.14
N ARG A 31 16.71 -4.93 -0.05
CA ARG A 31 16.59 -6.39 0.13
C ARG A 31 17.17 -6.91 1.45
N GLY A 32 17.53 -6.03 2.39
CA GLY A 32 18.12 -6.44 3.66
C GLY A 32 17.10 -6.95 4.69
N ARG A 33 17.60 -7.36 5.87
CA ARG A 33 16.81 -8.03 6.92
C ARG A 33 15.65 -7.19 7.47
N LEU A 34 15.75 -5.87 7.43
CA LEU A 34 14.67 -4.99 7.90
C LEU A 34 13.37 -5.17 7.11
N LYS A 35 13.45 -5.72 5.88
CA LYS A 35 12.28 -5.98 5.04
C LYS A 35 11.39 -7.10 5.58
N SER A 36 11.89 -7.92 6.49
CA SER A 36 11.10 -8.94 7.17
C SER A 36 10.09 -8.35 8.15
N PHE A 37 10.29 -7.10 8.61
CA PHE A 37 9.36 -6.44 9.52
C PHE A 37 8.24 -5.72 8.78
N CYS A 38 7.02 -5.82 9.30
CA CYS A 38 5.88 -5.08 8.77
C CYS A 38 5.85 -3.65 9.32
N PHE A 39 5.59 -2.69 8.43
CA PHE A 39 5.30 -1.32 8.83
C PHE A 39 3.83 -1.22 9.28
N PRO A 40 3.52 -0.52 10.38
CA PRO A 40 2.14 -0.30 10.83
C PRO A 40 1.44 0.69 9.88
N GLY A 41 0.95 0.20 8.73
CA GLY A 41 0.24 0.98 7.72
C GLY A 41 0.49 0.49 6.28
N LEU A 42 -0.15 1.13 5.30
CA LEU A 42 0.18 0.93 3.89
C LEU A 42 1.50 1.65 3.60
N ASN A 43 2.58 0.87 3.50
CA ASN A 43 3.90 1.30 3.02
C ASN A 43 4.39 0.21 2.05
N CYS A 44 4.44 0.51 0.76
CA CYS A 44 4.59 -0.49 -0.30
C CYS A 44 5.89 -1.30 -0.14
N TYR A 45 5.76 -2.64 -0.27
CA TYR A 45 6.92 -3.54 -0.27
C TYR A 45 7.95 -3.15 -1.34
N SER A 46 7.50 -2.77 -2.53
CA SER A 46 8.38 -2.40 -3.64
C SER A 46 8.81 -0.95 -3.64
N CYS A 47 8.44 -0.15 -2.62
CA CYS A 47 8.90 1.23 -2.53
C CYS A 47 10.44 1.25 -2.42
N PRO A 48 11.15 2.01 -3.29
CA PRO A 48 12.61 2.13 -3.22
C PRO A 48 13.09 2.62 -1.86
N GLY A 49 12.33 3.49 -1.19
CA GLY A 49 12.69 4.04 0.12
C GLY A 49 12.40 3.16 1.32
N ALA A 50 11.60 2.09 1.16
CA ALA A 50 11.03 1.40 2.30
C ALA A 50 11.96 0.31 2.86
N TYR A 51 12.38 0.47 4.12
CA TYR A 51 13.08 -0.60 4.85
C TYR A 51 12.15 -1.73 5.28
N ALA A 52 10.91 -1.40 5.67
CA ALA A 52 9.90 -2.35 6.13
C ALA A 52 8.90 -2.72 5.02
N SER A 53 8.07 -3.72 5.29
CA SER A 53 7.10 -4.30 4.36
C SER A 53 5.67 -3.87 4.65
N CYS A 54 4.83 -3.83 3.60
CA CYS A 54 3.39 -3.69 3.77
C CYS A 54 2.82 -4.96 4.40
N PRO A 55 2.05 -4.89 5.50
CA PRO A 55 1.49 -6.09 6.11
C PRO A 55 0.47 -6.80 5.21
N ILE A 56 -0.27 -6.06 4.36
CA ILE A 56 -1.17 -6.65 3.36
C ILE A 56 -0.37 -7.36 2.28
N GLY A 57 0.70 -6.75 1.79
CA GLY A 57 1.57 -7.37 0.78
C GLY A 57 2.28 -8.61 1.32
N ALA A 58 2.78 -8.54 2.55
CA ALA A 58 3.42 -9.67 3.24
C ALA A 58 2.44 -10.82 3.45
N LEU A 59 1.19 -10.51 3.87
CA LEU A 59 0.14 -11.51 4.01
C LEU A 59 -0.13 -12.21 2.68
N GLN A 60 -0.24 -11.45 1.58
CA GLN A 60 -0.49 -12.02 0.26
C GLN A 60 0.69 -12.82 -0.27
N SER A 61 1.93 -12.38 -0.06
CA SER A 61 3.12 -13.14 -0.50
C SER A 61 3.25 -14.47 0.22
N VAL A 62 2.81 -14.53 1.48
CA VAL A 62 2.84 -15.76 2.27
C VAL A 62 1.65 -16.67 1.88
N ALA A 63 0.44 -16.10 1.76
CA ALA A 63 -0.75 -16.83 1.34
C ALA A 63 -0.61 -17.39 -0.09
N ALA A 64 0.21 -16.76 -0.93
CA ALA A 64 0.53 -17.21 -2.27
C ALA A 64 1.60 -18.32 -2.33
N GLY A 65 2.31 -18.63 -1.25
CA GLY A 65 3.46 -19.55 -1.28
C GLY A 65 3.09 -21.04 -1.36
N PHE A 66 4.00 -21.85 -1.92
CA PHE A 66 3.86 -23.31 -2.10
C PHE A 66 3.42 -24.11 -0.88
N LYS A 67 3.94 -23.74 0.29
CA LYS A 67 3.43 -24.24 1.56
C LYS A 67 2.59 -23.09 2.07
N PHE A 68 1.26 -23.23 2.07
CA PHE A 68 0.33 -22.34 2.78
C PHE A 68 0.70 -22.29 4.26
N GLN A 69 1.77 -21.56 4.58
CA GLN A 69 2.27 -21.35 5.93
C GLN A 69 1.58 -20.11 6.39
N ILE A 70 0.55 -20.25 7.21
CA ILE A 70 -0.07 -19.11 7.86
C ILE A 70 1.04 -18.38 8.64
N SER A 71 1.47 -17.21 8.17
CA SER A 71 2.43 -16.41 8.92
C SER A 71 1.70 -15.85 10.14
N LEU A 72 1.77 -16.62 11.23
CA LEU A 72 1.26 -16.23 12.55
C LEU A 72 1.83 -14.86 12.96
N TYR A 73 3.04 -14.53 12.50
CA TYR A 73 3.62 -13.21 12.64
C TYR A 73 2.80 -12.12 11.93
N VAL A 74 2.51 -12.24 10.63
CA VAL A 74 1.79 -11.18 9.90
C VAL A 74 0.35 -11.04 10.38
N ILE A 75 -0.33 -12.17 10.63
CA ILE A 75 -1.71 -12.15 11.16
C ILE A 75 -1.73 -11.59 12.58
N GLY A 76 -0.83 -12.04 13.45
CA GLY A 76 -0.70 -11.52 14.82
C GLY A 76 -0.40 -10.03 14.84
N PHE A 77 0.50 -9.57 13.95
CA PHE A 77 0.79 -8.15 13.79
C PHE A 77 -0.44 -7.35 13.38
N LEU A 78 -1.18 -7.79 12.35
CA LEU A 78 -2.41 -7.14 11.90
C LEU A 78 -3.51 -7.14 12.97
N MET A 79 -3.67 -8.23 13.73
CA MET A 79 -4.64 -8.31 14.83
C MET A 79 -4.27 -7.41 16.00
N LEU A 80 -2.99 -7.37 16.39
CA LEU A 80 -2.50 -6.52 17.48
C LEU A 80 -2.72 -5.04 17.15
N ILE A 81 -2.27 -4.63 15.97
CA ILE A 81 -2.38 -3.25 15.47
C ILE A 81 -3.84 -2.86 15.24
N GLY A 82 -4.64 -3.77 14.68
CA GLY A 82 -6.07 -3.58 14.47
C GLY A 82 -6.85 -3.41 15.77
N THR A 83 -6.54 -4.20 16.80
CA THR A 83 -7.24 -4.16 18.10
C THR A 83 -6.84 -2.94 18.94
N ILE A 84 -5.55 -2.63 19.02
CA ILE A 84 -5.08 -1.53 19.89
C ILE A 84 -5.35 -0.16 19.25
N TRP A 85 -5.06 -0.02 17.95
CA TRP A 85 -5.02 1.30 17.30
C TRP A 85 -6.06 1.44 16.18
N GLY A 86 -6.53 0.34 15.59
CA GLY A 86 -7.60 0.34 14.58
C GLY A 86 -7.37 1.31 13.43
N ARG A 87 -8.33 2.21 13.19
CA ARG A 87 -8.27 3.22 12.11
C ARG A 87 -7.25 4.34 12.38
N LEU A 88 -6.76 4.50 13.62
CA LEU A 88 -5.83 5.59 13.96
C LEU A 88 -4.51 5.45 13.19
N ILE A 89 -4.02 4.23 12.96
CA ILE A 89 -2.80 3.99 12.19
C ILE A 89 -2.86 4.59 10.79
N CYS A 90 -3.98 4.38 10.08
CA CYS A 90 -4.17 4.91 8.74
C CYS A 90 -4.12 6.44 8.71
N GLY A 91 -4.61 7.10 9.78
CA GLY A 91 -4.62 8.55 9.88
C GLY A 91 -3.34 9.17 10.45
N TRP A 92 -2.52 8.43 11.20
CA TRP A 92 -1.37 9.01 11.91
C TRP A 92 -0.01 8.51 11.42
N ILE A 93 0.09 7.23 11.03
CA ILE A 93 1.37 6.58 10.76
C ILE A 93 1.53 6.23 9.28
N CYS A 94 0.44 5.91 8.59
CA CYS A 94 0.47 5.45 7.20
C CYS A 94 0.87 6.57 6.20
N PRO A 95 1.94 6.37 5.40
CA PRO A 95 2.36 7.30 4.34
C PRO A 95 1.24 7.62 3.35
N PHE A 96 0.53 6.60 2.89
CA PHE A 96 -0.58 6.79 1.96
C PHE A 96 -1.74 7.58 2.56
N GLY A 97 -2.04 7.39 3.84
CA GLY A 97 -3.06 8.17 4.54
C GLY A 97 -2.66 9.64 4.70
N PHE A 98 -1.38 9.92 4.95
CA PHE A 98 -0.84 11.28 4.95
C PHE A 98 -1.01 11.96 3.58
N PHE A 99 -0.73 11.24 2.49
CA PHE A 99 -0.94 11.74 1.13
C PHE A 99 -2.43 12.05 0.86
N GLN A 100 -3.34 11.16 1.26
CA GLN A 100 -4.79 11.41 1.14
C GLN A 100 -5.25 12.64 1.93
N GLU A 101 -4.74 12.85 3.14
CA GLU A 101 -5.06 14.05 3.93
C GLU A 101 -4.56 15.33 3.24
N LEU A 102 -3.41 15.26 2.56
CA LEU A 102 -2.89 16.39 1.81
C LEU A 102 -3.79 16.72 0.61
N LEU A 103 -4.26 15.70 -0.12
CA LEU A 103 -5.19 15.86 -1.24
C LEU A 103 -6.55 16.42 -0.81
N TYR A 104 -7.09 15.98 0.32
CA TYR A 104 -8.38 16.45 0.85
C TYR A 104 -8.39 17.95 1.24
N LYS A 105 -7.21 18.57 1.41
CA LYS A 105 -7.06 20.01 1.67
C LYS A 105 -7.19 20.86 0.41
N ILE A 106 -7.17 20.27 -0.78
CA ILE A 106 -7.37 21.01 -2.03
C ILE A 106 -8.81 21.54 -2.05
N PRO A 107 -9.02 22.86 -2.24
CA PRO A 107 -10.35 23.44 -2.23
C PRO A 107 -11.15 22.93 -3.44
N SER A 108 -12.18 22.13 -3.17
CA SER A 108 -13.05 21.52 -4.17
C SER A 108 -14.48 21.40 -3.65
N ARG A 109 -15.45 21.12 -4.54
CA ARG A 109 -16.83 20.82 -4.14
C ARG A 109 -16.89 19.43 -3.52
N LYS A 110 -17.02 19.39 -2.19
CA LYS A 110 -17.06 18.14 -1.41
C LYS A 110 -18.44 17.48 -1.48
N LEU A 111 -18.47 16.27 -1.99
CA LEU A 111 -19.63 15.38 -2.04
C LEU A 111 -19.63 14.48 -0.80
N LYS A 112 -20.81 14.23 -0.22
CA LYS A 112 -20.94 13.30 0.91
C LYS A 112 -20.72 11.86 0.44
N MET A 113 -19.87 11.12 1.14
CA MET A 113 -19.63 9.70 0.88
C MET A 113 -20.91 8.87 1.04
N PRO A 114 -21.41 8.17 -0.01
CA PRO A 114 -22.53 7.24 0.15
C PRO A 114 -22.15 6.08 1.07
N LYS A 115 -23.07 5.67 1.95
CA LYS A 115 -22.85 4.61 2.95
C LYS A 115 -22.40 3.28 2.33
N ILE A 116 -22.72 3.02 1.07
CA ILE A 116 -22.33 1.80 0.35
C ILE A 116 -20.81 1.68 0.22
N LEU A 117 -20.09 2.79 0.05
CA LEU A 117 -18.63 2.79 -0.12
C LEU A 117 -17.90 2.39 1.17
N ASN A 118 -18.55 2.50 2.33
CA ASN A 118 -18.00 1.98 3.58
C ASN A 118 -17.92 0.44 3.61
N LYS A 119 -18.77 -0.25 2.86
CA LYS A 119 -18.74 -1.72 2.73
C LYS A 119 -17.70 -2.19 1.73
N LEU A 120 -17.34 -1.34 0.77
CA LEU A 120 -16.41 -1.67 -0.31
C LEU A 120 -15.02 -2.08 0.20
N LYS A 121 -14.55 -1.53 1.32
CA LYS A 121 -13.28 -1.94 1.95
C LYS A 121 -13.28 -3.43 2.36
N TYR A 122 -14.42 -3.96 2.82
CA TYR A 122 -14.54 -5.37 3.21
C TYR A 122 -14.62 -6.27 1.98
N PHE A 123 -15.31 -5.79 0.92
CA PHE A 123 -15.31 -6.47 -0.37
C PHE A 123 -13.88 -6.62 -0.92
N PHE A 124 -13.10 -5.53 -0.95
CA PHE A 124 -11.71 -5.60 -1.43
C PHE A 124 -10.82 -6.51 -0.58
N LEU A 125 -10.99 -6.47 0.74
CA LEU A 125 -10.23 -7.32 1.67
C LEU A 125 -10.57 -8.80 1.48
N VAL A 126 -11.85 -9.17 1.48
CA VAL A 126 -12.25 -10.58 1.35
C VAL A 126 -11.91 -11.10 -0.05
N VAL A 127 -12.30 -10.38 -1.10
CA VAL A 127 -12.17 -10.89 -2.47
C VAL A 127 -10.72 -10.85 -2.95
N PHE A 128 -10.05 -9.70 -2.88
CA PHE A 128 -8.74 -9.53 -3.52
C PHE A 128 -7.56 -9.85 -2.61
N VAL A 129 -7.73 -9.76 -1.28
CA VAL A 129 -6.65 -10.08 -0.33
C VAL A 129 -6.70 -11.54 0.12
N LEU A 130 -7.89 -12.09 0.40
CA LEU A 130 -8.01 -13.46 0.92
C LEU A 130 -8.37 -14.49 -0.16
N LEU A 131 -9.44 -14.25 -0.92
CA LEU A 131 -10.04 -15.26 -1.80
C LEU A 131 -9.24 -15.48 -3.09
N MET A 132 -8.89 -14.39 -3.80
CA MET A 132 -8.18 -14.47 -5.09
C MET A 132 -6.81 -15.16 -5.02
N PRO A 133 -5.91 -14.86 -4.04
CA PRO A 133 -4.62 -15.54 -3.96
C PRO A 133 -4.72 -17.05 -3.70
N VAL A 134 -5.82 -17.50 -3.08
CA VAL A 134 -6.08 -18.92 -2.76
C VAL A 134 -6.71 -19.65 -3.95
N LEU A 135 -7.67 -19.01 -4.64
CA LEU A 135 -8.41 -19.65 -5.72
C LEU A 135 -7.66 -19.65 -7.06
N LEU A 136 -6.87 -18.61 -7.32
CA LEU A 136 -6.15 -18.45 -8.58
C LEU A 136 -4.66 -18.68 -8.35
N THR A 137 -4.28 -19.96 -8.35
CA THR A 137 -2.89 -20.40 -8.30
C THR A 137 -2.41 -20.71 -9.72
N ASN A 138 -1.13 -20.42 -9.99
CA ASN A 138 -0.51 -20.81 -11.25
C ASN A 138 -0.30 -22.34 -11.27
N GLU A 139 0.13 -22.90 -12.41
CA GLU A 139 0.42 -24.34 -12.61
C GLU A 139 1.37 -24.97 -11.55
N VAL A 140 2.13 -24.10 -10.89
CA VAL A 140 3.13 -24.41 -9.87
C VAL A 140 2.56 -24.29 -8.44
N GLY A 141 1.27 -23.98 -8.27
CA GLY A 141 0.60 -23.82 -6.98
C GLY A 141 0.87 -22.49 -6.25
N ILE A 142 1.59 -21.57 -6.88
CA ILE A 142 1.89 -20.24 -6.32
C ILE A 142 0.82 -19.24 -6.79
N GLY A 143 0.14 -18.60 -5.83
CA GLY A 143 -0.77 -17.49 -6.09
C GLY A 143 -0.02 -16.19 -6.43
N LEU A 144 -0.71 -15.20 -7.00
CA LEU A 144 -0.15 -13.84 -7.13
C LEU A 144 -0.70 -12.94 -6.03
N PRO A 145 0.03 -11.91 -5.58
CA PRO A 145 -0.52 -10.91 -4.66
C PRO A 145 -1.48 -9.99 -5.44
N TYR A 146 -2.72 -10.45 -5.66
CA TYR A 146 -3.70 -9.82 -6.55
C TYR A 146 -4.00 -8.36 -6.20
N PHE A 147 -4.15 -8.05 -4.92
CA PHE A 147 -4.41 -6.67 -4.48
C PHE A 147 -3.23 -5.75 -4.82
N CYS A 148 -2.00 -6.14 -4.46
CA CYS A 148 -0.79 -5.38 -4.81
C CYS A 148 -0.54 -5.32 -6.33
N LYS A 149 -0.90 -6.38 -7.07
CA LYS A 149 -0.70 -6.46 -8.52
C LYS A 149 -1.71 -5.66 -9.33
N TYR A 150 -2.96 -5.56 -8.91
CA TYR A 150 -4.03 -4.98 -9.74
C TYR A 150 -4.71 -3.74 -9.16
N ILE A 151 -4.69 -3.52 -7.85
CA ILE A 151 -5.57 -2.53 -7.21
C ILE A 151 -4.80 -1.47 -6.43
N CYS A 152 -3.71 -1.83 -5.76
CA CYS A 152 -3.07 -0.99 -4.75
C CYS A 152 -2.60 0.38 -5.31
N PRO A 153 -3.25 1.51 -4.94
CA PRO A 153 -2.85 2.83 -5.40
C PRO A 153 -1.54 3.28 -4.72
N ALA A 154 -1.32 2.90 -3.45
CA ALA A 154 -0.08 3.19 -2.72
C ALA A 154 1.14 2.58 -3.42
N GLY A 155 1.01 1.35 -3.95
CA GLY A 155 2.11 0.72 -4.69
C GLY A 155 2.44 1.41 -5.99
N THR A 156 1.45 1.99 -6.67
CA THR A 156 1.69 2.76 -7.90
C THR A 156 2.36 4.09 -7.60
N LEU A 157 1.92 4.76 -6.53
CA LEU A 157 2.47 6.05 -6.09
C LEU A 157 3.90 5.93 -5.55
N GLU A 158 4.15 4.98 -4.65
CA GLU A 158 5.42 4.85 -3.91
C GLU A 158 6.48 4.03 -4.67
N ALA A 159 6.07 3.03 -5.44
CA ALA A 159 6.98 2.14 -6.15
C ALA A 159 6.90 2.33 -7.67
N GLY A 160 5.68 2.28 -8.22
CA GLY A 160 5.45 2.29 -9.67
C GLY A 160 6.06 3.52 -10.36
N ILE A 161 5.73 4.73 -9.91
CA ILE A 161 6.23 5.97 -10.52
C ILE A 161 7.74 6.14 -10.32
N PRO A 162 8.31 6.02 -9.10
CA PRO A 162 9.75 6.23 -8.92
C PRO A 162 10.61 5.20 -9.65
N LEU A 163 10.19 3.93 -9.68
CA LEU A 163 10.96 2.86 -10.32
C LEU A 163 10.95 2.95 -11.85
N THR A 164 9.83 3.32 -12.48
CA THR A 164 9.78 3.46 -13.95
C THR A 164 10.54 4.70 -14.44
N ILE A 165 10.64 5.75 -13.62
CA ILE A 165 11.45 6.94 -13.92
C ILE A 165 12.95 6.63 -13.84
N LYS A 166 13.38 5.75 -12.94
CA LYS A 166 14.81 5.44 -12.75
C LYS A 166 15.31 4.25 -13.54
N ASN A 167 14.52 3.19 -13.71
CA ASN A 167 14.95 1.99 -14.44
C ASN A 167 14.47 1.99 -15.89
N ALA A 168 15.42 2.02 -16.83
CA ALA A 168 15.13 1.88 -18.25
C ALA A 168 14.48 0.52 -18.60
N THR A 169 14.88 -0.55 -17.92
CA THR A 169 14.33 -1.91 -18.11
C THR A 169 12.87 -2.02 -17.66
N LEU A 170 12.49 -1.35 -16.57
CA LEU A 170 11.09 -1.32 -16.13
C LEU A 170 10.25 -0.42 -17.04
N ARG A 171 10.87 0.60 -17.65
CA ARG A 171 10.21 1.47 -18.61
C ARG A 171 9.87 0.75 -19.92
N SER A 172 10.78 -0.09 -20.42
CA SER A 172 10.49 -0.93 -21.60
C SER A 172 9.46 -2.03 -21.30
N ALA A 173 9.30 -2.43 -20.03
CA ALA A 173 8.28 -3.37 -19.58
C ALA A 173 6.93 -2.71 -19.22
N ILE A 174 6.74 -1.42 -19.53
CA ILE A 174 5.44 -0.76 -19.36
C ILE A 174 4.43 -1.42 -20.29
N GLY A 175 3.34 -1.92 -19.71
CA GLY A 175 2.24 -2.53 -20.45
C GLY A 175 0.89 -2.03 -19.95
N VAL A 176 -0.17 -2.63 -20.48
CA VAL A 176 -1.57 -2.31 -20.14
C VAL A 176 -1.83 -2.30 -18.64
N LEU A 177 -1.21 -3.23 -17.89
CA LEU A 177 -1.31 -3.31 -16.43
C LEU A 177 -0.82 -2.03 -15.73
N TYR A 178 0.23 -1.37 -16.25
CA TYR A 178 0.76 -0.15 -15.66
C TYR A 178 -0.20 1.04 -15.88
N TYR A 179 -0.77 1.16 -17.08
CA TYR A 179 -1.78 2.19 -17.36
C TYR A 179 -3.06 1.98 -16.54
N TRP A 180 -3.49 0.73 -16.37
CA TRP A 180 -4.61 0.40 -15.48
C TRP A 180 -4.35 0.86 -14.03
N LYS A 181 -3.15 0.62 -13.51
CA LYS A 181 -2.73 1.09 -12.19
C LYS A 181 -2.71 2.62 -12.08
N LEU A 182 -2.21 3.31 -13.10
CA LEU A 182 -2.22 4.77 -13.16
C LEU A 182 -3.65 5.32 -13.18
N MET A 183 -4.56 4.68 -13.93
CA MET A 183 -5.98 5.04 -13.94
C MET A 183 -6.60 4.89 -12.54
N LEU A 184 -6.34 3.77 -11.86
CA LEU A 184 -6.82 3.56 -10.49
C LEU A 184 -6.25 4.58 -9.51
N LEU A 185 -4.97 4.94 -9.64
CA LEU A 185 -4.35 5.98 -8.83
C LEU A 185 -5.00 7.35 -9.10
N ALA A 186 -5.24 7.70 -10.37
CA ALA A 186 -5.91 8.94 -10.75
C ALA A 186 -7.33 9.01 -10.17
N MET A 187 -8.10 7.92 -10.27
CA MET A 187 -9.43 7.83 -9.64
C MET A 187 -9.34 7.97 -8.12
N ALA A 188 -8.38 7.32 -7.46
CA ALA A 188 -8.18 7.43 -6.03
C ALA A 188 -7.85 8.88 -5.60
N ILE A 189 -7.05 9.60 -6.40
CA ILE A 189 -6.73 11.02 -6.18
C ILE A 189 -7.99 11.87 -6.30
N VAL A 190 -8.74 11.73 -7.40
CA VAL A 190 -9.99 12.48 -7.64
C VAL A 190 -10.98 12.23 -6.51
N PHE A 191 -11.20 10.97 -6.12
CA PHE A 191 -12.08 10.64 -5.01
C PHE A 191 -11.60 11.22 -3.68
N SER A 192 -10.29 11.21 -3.41
CA SER A 192 -9.73 11.80 -2.18
C SER A 192 -9.91 13.33 -2.12
N ILE A 193 -10.01 14.00 -3.26
CA ILE A 193 -10.25 15.45 -3.36
C ILE A 193 -11.75 15.77 -3.24
N LEU A 194 -12.60 15.02 -3.93
CA LEU A 194 -14.02 15.35 -4.08
C LEU A 194 -14.91 14.79 -2.97
N ILE A 195 -14.49 13.74 -2.25
CA ILE A 195 -15.34 13.07 -1.26
C ILE A 195 -14.97 13.52 0.15
N SER A 196 -16.01 13.80 0.96
CA SER A 196 -15.92 14.08 2.40
C SER A 196 -16.71 13.11 3.26
#